data_AF-A0A257Q6B6-F1
#
_entry.id   AF-A0A257Q6B6-F1
#
_cell.length_a   1.000
_cell.length_b   1.000
_cell.length_c   1.000
_cell.angle_alpha   90.00
_cell.angle_beta   90.00
_cell.angle_gamma   90.00
#
_symmetry.space_group_name_H-M   'P 1'
#
loop_
_entity.id
_entity.type
_entity.pdbx_description
1 polymer ?
#
loop_
_entity_poly.entity_id
_entity_poly.type
_entity_poly.pdbx_seq_one_letter_code
_entity_poly.pdbx_strand_id
1 'polypeptide(L)'
;ALSLGKPVLGYAHGGVGEQLAAMYPAGAIALSDWDAAVEILAAWYRDGAPPVPPERPFTLAHMQAQTLAVYTELMERPRHAG
;
A
#
# COMPACT_ATOMS: atom_id res chain seq x y z
N ALA A 1 -8.18 -5.96 -2.88
CA ALA A 1 -7.66 -6.86 -3.93
C ALA A 1 -6.38 -7.56 -3.49
N LEU A 2 -5.32 -6.82 -3.13
CA LEU A 2 -4.04 -7.39 -2.66
C LEU A 2 -4.18 -8.37 -1.49
N SER A 3 -5.04 -8.09 -0.50
CA SER A 3 -5.28 -9.03 0.62
C SER A 3 -5.84 -10.38 0.19
N LEU A 4 -6.50 -10.44 -0.97
CA LEU A 4 -7.03 -11.67 -1.58
C LEU A 4 -6.03 -12.30 -2.57
N GLY A 5 -4.79 -11.83 -2.62
CA GLY A 5 -3.77 -12.31 -3.55
C GLY A 5 -4.00 -11.91 -5.01
N LYS A 6 -4.89 -10.93 -5.28
CA LYS A 6 -5.19 -10.47 -6.65
C LYS A 6 -4.21 -9.36 -7.07
N PRO A 7 -3.44 -9.54 -8.16
CA PRO A 7 -2.56 -8.49 -8.71
C PRO A 7 -3.34 -7.21 -9.02
N VAL A 8 -2.73 -6.06 -8.76
CA VAL A 8 -3.30 -4.74 -9.02
C VAL A 8 -2.22 -3.83 -9.57
N LEU A 9 -2.56 -3.04 -10.59
CA LEU A 9 -1.75 -1.92 -11.05
C LEU A 9 -2.34 -0.61 -10.50
N GLY A 10 -1.51 0.26 -9.97
CA GLY A 10 -1.95 1.53 -9.40
C GLY A 10 -0.82 2.55 -9.29
N TYR A 11 -1.20 3.82 -9.12
CA TYR A 11 -0.24 4.90 -8.99
C TYR A 11 0.55 4.80 -7.69
N ALA A 12 1.87 4.97 -7.80
CA ALA A 12 2.82 5.10 -6.71
C ALA A 12 2.65 6.46 -6.01
N HIS A 13 1.44 6.72 -5.49
CA HIS A 13 1.05 8.00 -4.93
C HIS A 13 0.12 7.83 -3.73
N GLY A 14 0.35 8.64 -2.69
CA GLY A 14 -0.39 8.60 -1.43
C GLY A 14 -0.45 7.19 -0.81
N GLY A 15 -1.54 6.89 -0.10
CA GLY A 15 -1.72 5.60 0.55
C GLY A 15 -1.73 4.40 -0.40
N VAL A 16 -2.03 4.58 -1.69
CA VAL A 16 -1.92 3.50 -2.70
C VAL A 16 -0.46 3.16 -2.94
N GLY A 17 0.41 4.18 -3.10
CA GLY A 17 1.84 3.98 -3.27
C GLY A 17 2.49 3.29 -2.07
N GLU A 18 2.11 3.68 -0.86
CA GLU A 18 2.58 3.05 0.38
C GLU A 18 2.17 1.57 0.45
N GLN A 19 0.91 1.25 0.12
CA GLN A 19 0.44 -0.13 0.10
C GLN A 19 1.12 -0.97 -0.97
N LEU A 20 1.30 -0.44 -2.19
CA LEU A 20 1.98 -1.14 -3.27
C LEU A 20 3.45 -1.38 -2.95
N ALA A 21 4.16 -0.38 -2.40
CA ALA A 21 5.55 -0.54 -1.99
C ALA A 21 5.72 -1.64 -0.92
N ALA A 22 4.77 -1.74 0.02
CA ALA A 22 4.82 -2.72 1.10
C ALA A 22 4.38 -4.13 0.69
N MET A 23 3.43 -4.26 -0.26
CA MET A 23 2.77 -5.54 -0.55
C MET A 23 2.94 -6.05 -1.98
N TYR A 24 3.09 -5.16 -2.97
CA TYR A 24 3.14 -5.55 -4.38
C TYR A 24 3.85 -4.49 -5.24
N PRO A 25 5.18 -4.34 -5.13
CA PRO A 25 5.92 -3.28 -5.83
C PRO A 25 5.82 -3.35 -7.35
N ALA A 26 5.64 -4.57 -7.90
CA ALA A 26 5.44 -4.78 -9.33
C ALA A 26 4.15 -4.13 -9.88
N GLY A 27 3.21 -3.77 -9.00
CA GLY A 27 1.98 -3.08 -9.35
C GLY A 27 2.05 -1.55 -9.28
N ALA A 28 3.21 -0.96 -9.02
CA ALA A 28 3.35 0.49 -8.86
C ALA A 28 3.81 1.16 -10.15
N ILE A 29 3.06 2.19 -10.59
CA ILE A 29 3.41 3.04 -11.74
C ILE A 29 3.49 4.51 -11.34
N ALA A 30 4.26 5.31 -12.10
CA ALA A 30 4.34 6.75 -11.86
C ALA A 30 2.97 7.43 -12.01
N LEU A 31 2.72 8.48 -11.22
CA LEU A 31 1.47 9.21 -11.26
C LEU A 31 1.23 9.78 -12.67
N SER A 32 0.02 9.55 -13.20
CA SER A 32 -0.41 10.01 -14.54
C SER A 32 0.34 9.39 -15.72
N ASP A 33 1.13 8.34 -15.51
CA ASP A 33 1.79 7.61 -16.59
C ASP A 33 0.85 6.56 -17.19
N TRP A 34 -0.04 7.05 -18.07
CA TRP A 34 -1.04 6.21 -18.73
C TRP A 34 -0.43 5.24 -19.74
N ASP A 35 0.65 5.63 -20.40
CA ASP A 35 1.33 4.80 -21.39
C ASP A 35 1.94 3.57 -20.72
N ALA A 36 2.63 3.76 -19.59
CA ALA A 36 3.13 2.65 -18.77
C ALA A 36 1.99 1.75 -18.27
N ALA A 37 0.85 2.33 -17.89
CA ALA A 37 -0.31 1.56 -17.44
C ALA A 37 -0.82 0.62 -18.53
N VAL A 38 -0.97 1.12 -19.75
CA VAL A 38 -1.43 0.33 -20.91
C VAL A 38 -0.43 -0.76 -21.25
N GLU A 39 0.85 -0.43 -21.32
CA GLU A 39 1.92 -1.37 -21.64
C GLU A 39 1.96 -2.54 -20.66
N ILE A 40 1.97 -2.23 -19.36
CA ILE A 40 2.04 -3.24 -18.29
C ILE A 40 0.80 -4.12 -18.26
N LEU A 41 -0.41 -3.52 -18.37
CA LEU A 41 -1.65 -4.31 -18.39
C LEU A 41 -1.74 -5.20 -19.63
N ALA A 42 -1.28 -4.73 -20.78
CA ALA A 42 -1.23 -5.55 -21.99
C ALA A 42 -0.25 -6.73 -21.85
N ALA A 43 0.91 -6.51 -21.23
CA ALA A 43 1.85 -7.57 -20.90
C ALA A 43 1.23 -8.58 -19.91
N TRP A 44 0.62 -8.10 -18.81
CA TRP A 44 -0.03 -8.98 -17.83
C TRP A 44 -1.17 -9.80 -18.43
N TYR A 45 -1.92 -9.24 -19.38
CA TYR A 45 -2.98 -9.96 -20.07
C TYR A 45 -2.44 -11.11 -20.94
N ARG A 46 -1.31 -10.89 -21.64
CA ARG A 46 -0.70 -11.90 -22.51
C ARG A 46 0.10 -12.95 -21.73
N ASP A 47 0.93 -12.48 -20.81
CA ASP A 47 2.02 -13.25 -20.22
C ASP A 47 1.74 -13.65 -18.77
N GLY A 48 0.68 -13.08 -18.17
CA GLY A 48 0.33 -13.24 -16.77
C GLY A 48 0.91 -12.13 -15.89
N ALA A 49 0.15 -11.71 -14.88
CA ALA A 49 0.63 -10.78 -13.87
C ALA A 49 1.53 -11.49 -12.84
N PRO A 50 2.57 -10.81 -12.32
CA PRO A 50 3.35 -11.33 -11.20
C PRO A 50 2.45 -11.74 -10.02
N PRO A 51 2.75 -12.86 -9.32
CA PRO A 51 1.97 -13.27 -8.17
C PRO A 51 2.11 -12.23 -7.05
N VAL A 52 1.02 -11.99 -6.32
CA VAL A 52 1.06 -11.11 -5.14
C VAL A 52 1.72 -11.86 -3.98
N PRO A 53 2.80 -11.31 -3.40
CA PRO A 53 3.44 -11.88 -2.22
C PRO A 53 2.41 -12.10 -1.08
N PRO A 54 2.57 -13.13 -0.22
CA PRO A 54 1.61 -13.44 0.83
C PRO A 54 1.62 -12.44 2.00
N GLU A 55 2.61 -11.55 2.09
CA GLU A 55 2.79 -10.61 3.19
C GLU A 55 1.58 -9.67 3.36
N ARG A 56 1.08 -9.54 4.59
CA ARG A 56 -0.06 -8.69 4.96
C ARG A 56 0.29 -7.79 6.14
N PRO A 57 1.13 -6.75 5.97
CA PRO A 57 1.56 -5.90 7.08
C PRO A 57 0.42 -5.09 7.71
N PHE A 58 -0.63 -4.78 6.94
CA PHE A 58 -1.79 -4.00 7.38
C PHE A 58 -2.89 -4.90 7.97
N THR A 59 -2.56 -5.68 9.01
CA THR A 59 -3.58 -6.44 9.74
C THR A 59 -4.42 -5.51 10.61
N LEU A 60 -5.68 -5.88 10.87
CA LEU A 60 -6.56 -5.12 11.76
C LEU A 60 -5.93 -4.90 13.15
N ALA A 61 -5.36 -5.95 13.73
CA ALA A 61 -4.71 -5.88 15.04
C ALA A 61 -3.53 -4.92 15.05
N HIS A 62 -2.68 -4.95 14.02
CA HIS A 62 -1.54 -4.05 13.91
C HIS A 62 -1.99 -2.59 13.75
N MET A 63 -2.98 -2.33 12.88
CA MET A 63 -3.51 -0.98 12.67
C MET A 63 -4.16 -0.42 13.93
N GLN A 64 -4.90 -1.25 14.69
CA GLN A 64 -5.47 -0.86 15.98
C GLN A 64 -4.38 -0.55 17.00
N ALA A 65 -3.34 -1.38 17.09
CA ALA A 65 -2.21 -1.14 17.99
C ALA A 65 -1.47 0.17 17.63
N GLN A 66 -1.23 0.44 16.35
CA GLN A 66 -0.65 1.71 15.89
C GLN A 66 -1.55 2.90 16.23
N THR A 67 -2.86 2.74 16.10
CA THR A 67 -3.83 3.79 16.46
C THR A 67 -3.79 4.10 17.96
N LEU A 68 -3.77 3.07 18.81
CA LEU A 68 -3.67 3.24 20.26
C LEU A 68 -2.32 3.86 20.67
N ALA A 69 -1.23 3.50 20.00
CA ALA A 69 0.08 4.07 20.27
C ALA A 69 0.09 5.60 20.10
N VAL A 70 -0.60 6.13 19.08
CA VAL A 70 -0.77 7.59 18.90
C VAL A 70 -1.50 8.22 20.09
N TYR A 71 -2.56 7.59 20.60
CA TYR A 71 -3.27 8.10 21.77
C TYR A 71 -2.41 8.05 23.04
N THR A 72 -1.67 6.97 23.25
CA THR A 72 -0.73 6.84 24.36
C THR A 72 0.34 7.92 24.31
N GLU A 73 0.92 8.16 23.14
CA GLU A 73 1.93 9.23 22.94
C GLU A 73 1.37 10.61 23.32
N LEU A 74 0.13 10.92 22.94
CA LEU A 74 -0.51 12.20 23.29
C LEU A 74 -0.81 12.32 24.79
N MET A 75 -1.07 11.21 25.49
CA MET A 75 -1.25 11.21 26.94
C MET A 75 0.06 11.43 27.71
N GLU A 76 1.17 10.94 27.17
CA GLU A 76 2.50 11.02 27.80
C GLU A 76 3.21 12.35 27.54
N ARG A 77 2.82 13.09 26.49
CA ARG A 77 3.36 14.42 26.19
C ARG A 77 2.91 15.43 27.27
N PRO A 78 3.84 16.13 27.96
CA PRO A 78 3.48 17.19 28.88
C PRO A 78 2.69 18.27 28.13
N ARG A 79 1.55 18.69 28.67
CA ARG A 79 0.83 19.84 28.14
C ARG A 79 1.74 21.07 28.27
N HIS A 80 2.04 21.73 27.16
CA HIS A 80 2.63 23.06 27.22
C HIS A 80 1.65 23.98 27.93
N ALA A 81 1.94 24.31 29.19
CA ALA A 81 1.27 25.39 29.90
C ALA A 81 1.71 26.69 29.23
N GLY A 82 0.78 27.31 28.50
CA GLY A 82 0.89 28.71 28.09
C GLY A 82 0.62 29.63 29.27
#